data_AF-F7JKF6-F1
#
_entry.id   AF-F7JKF6-F1
#
_cell.length_a   1.000
_cell.length_b   1.000
_cell.length_c   1.000
_cell.angle_alpha   90.00
_cell.angle_beta   90.00
_cell.angle_gamma   90.00
#
_symmetry.space_group_name_H-M   'P 1'
#
loop_
_entity.id
_entity.type
_entity.pdbx_description
1 polymer ?
#
loop_
_entity_poly.entity_id
_entity_poly.type
_entity_poly.pdbx_seq_one_letter_code
_entity_poly.pdbx_strand_id
1 'polypeptide(L)'
;MANTVKLQGINGQQKGTKTKDLKIGDVIVWNFGYKSEVVEITPSKTGKTITFMLKSFESGNVSARKMGAERLVVVEKQQEKEPKNEVEKAIKNRKTTYNGIYSDVGTVLDNFTAEQLVDYYINVLGCESPLRYYLEQQIIAGEISKLKNY
;
A
#
# COMPACT_ATOMS: atom_id res chain seq x y z
N MET A 1 12.02 14.16 -26.03
CA MET A 1 11.88 15.34 -25.13
C MET A 1 11.89 14.81 -23.71
N ALA A 2 12.72 15.37 -22.82
CA ALA A 2 12.76 14.91 -21.43
C ALA A 2 11.44 15.29 -20.73
N ASN A 3 10.72 14.30 -20.18
CA ASN A 3 9.49 14.53 -19.41
C ASN A 3 9.84 15.07 -18.02
N THR A 4 10.34 16.31 -17.98
CA THR A 4 10.83 16.95 -16.76
C THR A 4 10.08 18.25 -16.49
N VAL A 5 9.79 18.51 -15.23
CA VAL A 5 9.10 19.72 -14.75
C VAL A 5 10.05 20.47 -13.82
N LYS A 6 10.18 21.78 -14.01
CA LYS A 6 10.87 22.65 -13.06
C LYS A 6 9.84 23.22 -12.10
N LEU A 7 9.95 22.85 -10.82
CA LEU A 7 9.14 23.43 -9.75
C LEU A 7 9.85 24.68 -9.20
N GLN A 8 9.10 25.75 -8.98
CA GLN A 8 9.65 26.94 -8.34
C GLN A 8 10.00 26.62 -6.89
N GLY A 9 11.13 27.13 -6.39
CA GLY A 9 11.58 26.88 -5.02
C GLY A 9 12.19 25.48 -4.78
N ILE A 10 12.29 24.63 -5.80
CA ILE A 10 12.98 23.32 -5.73
C ILE A 10 14.12 23.33 -6.74
N ASN A 11 15.30 22.89 -6.31
CA ASN A 11 16.48 22.87 -7.18
C ASN A 11 16.37 21.75 -8.24
N GLY A 12 16.85 22.05 -9.44
CA GLY A 12 16.93 21.10 -10.56
C GLY A 12 15.61 20.84 -11.32
N GLN A 13 15.73 20.04 -12.37
CA GLN A 13 14.59 19.51 -13.12
C GLN A 13 14.11 18.22 -12.47
N GLN A 14 12.82 18.14 -12.16
CA GLN A 14 12.20 16.97 -11.55
C GLN A 14 11.58 16.09 -12.63
N LYS A 15 11.56 14.78 -12.41
CA LYS A 15 10.88 13.85 -13.32
C LYS A 15 9.37 14.09 -13.24
N GLY A 16 8.75 14.37 -14.39
CA GLY A 16 7.31 14.53 -14.52
C GLY A 16 6.63 13.19 -14.78
N THR A 17 5.57 12.92 -14.04
CA THR A 17 4.62 11.85 -14.25
C THR A 17 3.39 12.43 -14.94
N LYS A 18 2.83 11.74 -15.94
CA LYS A 18 1.61 12.21 -16.58
C LYS A 18 0.45 12.06 -15.62
N THR A 19 -0.46 13.01 -15.68
CA THR A 19 -1.62 13.06 -14.80
C THR A 19 -2.53 11.83 -14.94
N LYS A 20 -2.60 11.23 -16.14
CA LYS A 20 -3.33 9.97 -16.37
C LYS A 20 -2.72 8.74 -15.69
N ASP A 21 -1.44 8.78 -15.35
CA ASP A 21 -0.72 7.66 -14.74
C ASP A 21 -0.75 7.73 -13.21
N LEU A 22 -1.42 8.75 -12.65
CA LEU A 22 -1.58 8.93 -11.20
C LEU A 22 -2.54 7.89 -10.62
N LYS A 23 -2.25 7.47 -9.40
CA LYS A 23 -3.09 6.57 -8.60
C LYS A 23 -3.57 7.27 -7.34
N ILE A 24 -4.67 6.77 -6.78
CA ILE A 24 -5.14 7.17 -5.46
C ILE A 24 -4.05 6.82 -4.44
N GLY A 25 -3.72 7.76 -3.56
CA GLY A 25 -2.61 7.66 -2.60
C GLY A 25 -1.28 8.24 -3.08
N ASP A 26 -1.15 8.61 -4.36
CA ASP A 26 0.06 9.30 -4.84
C ASP A 26 0.17 10.69 -4.20
N VAL A 27 1.40 11.09 -3.86
CA VAL A 27 1.70 12.41 -3.29
C VAL A 27 2.29 13.30 -4.37
N ILE A 28 1.54 14.33 -4.76
CA ILE A 28 1.98 15.33 -5.73
C ILE A 28 2.76 16.42 -5.01
N VAL A 29 3.90 16.79 -5.59
CA VAL A 29 4.74 17.90 -5.14
C VAL A 29 4.48 19.12 -6.03
N TRP A 30 4.19 20.24 -5.38
CA TRP A 30 3.98 21.55 -5.98
C TRP A 30 5.19 22.46 -5.76
N ASN A 31 5.08 23.70 -6.24
CA ASN A 31 6.08 24.72 -5.99
C ASN A 31 6.33 24.90 -4.49
N PHE A 32 7.55 25.32 -4.15
CA PHE A 32 8.04 25.53 -2.77
C PHE A 32 8.03 24.26 -1.90
N GLY A 33 7.85 23.08 -2.49
CA GLY A 33 7.84 21.82 -1.76
C GLY A 33 6.47 21.46 -1.15
N TYR A 34 5.42 22.22 -1.45
CA TYR A 34 4.07 21.92 -1.00
C TYR A 34 3.60 20.56 -1.50
N LYS A 35 2.90 19.80 -0.65
CA LYS A 35 2.49 18.42 -0.95
C LYS A 35 0.99 18.25 -0.90
N SER A 36 0.46 17.43 -1.79
CA SER A 36 -0.93 17.00 -1.72
C SER A 36 -1.10 15.52 -2.08
N GLU A 37 -1.94 14.83 -1.33
CA GLU A 37 -2.29 13.43 -1.59
C GLU A 37 -3.50 13.36 -2.52
N VAL A 38 -3.46 12.44 -3.48
CA VAL A 38 -4.60 12.13 -4.35
C VAL A 38 -5.58 11.25 -3.59
N VAL A 39 -6.75 11.79 -3.26
CA VAL A 39 -7.82 11.07 -2.55
C VAL A 39 -8.79 10.42 -3.53
N GLU A 40 -9.12 11.12 -4.62
CA GLU A 40 -10.09 10.65 -5.62
C GLU A 40 -9.69 11.09 -7.02
N ILE A 41 -10.04 10.28 -8.02
CA ILE A 41 -9.77 10.54 -9.44
C ILE A 41 -11.06 10.37 -10.23
N THR A 42 -11.55 11.44 -10.84
CA THR A 42 -12.75 11.44 -11.68
C THR A 42 -12.38 11.84 -13.12
N PRO A 43 -12.24 10.88 -14.06
CA PRO A 43 -11.99 11.20 -15.46
C PRO A 43 -13.24 11.76 -16.14
N SER A 44 -13.06 12.70 -17.06
CA SER A 44 -14.16 13.20 -17.91
C SER A 44 -14.59 12.16 -18.95
N LYS A 45 -15.82 12.26 -19.46
CA LYS A 45 -16.35 11.38 -20.54
C LYS A 45 -15.43 11.26 -21.77
N THR A 46 -14.65 12.30 -22.10
CA THR A 46 -13.73 12.31 -23.25
C THR A 46 -12.30 11.88 -22.90
N GLY A 47 -12.00 11.58 -21.63
CA GLY A 47 -10.66 11.20 -21.15
C GLY A 47 -9.59 12.30 -21.21
N LYS A 48 -9.89 13.46 -21.81
CA LYS A 48 -8.91 14.56 -22.01
C LYS A 48 -8.60 15.31 -20.72
N THR A 49 -9.57 15.37 -19.80
CA THR A 49 -9.42 16.03 -18.50
C THR A 49 -9.76 15.09 -17.38
N ILE A 50 -9.06 15.22 -16.26
CA ILE A 50 -9.25 14.42 -15.06
C ILE A 50 -9.37 15.40 -13.89
N THR A 51 -10.40 15.22 -13.08
CA THR A 51 -10.61 15.97 -11.84
C THR A 51 -10.05 15.15 -10.68
N PHE A 52 -9.17 15.74 -9.89
CA PHE A 52 -8.57 15.12 -8.71
C PHE A 52 -9.10 15.79 -7.46
N MET A 53 -9.47 15.00 -6.45
CA MET A 53 -9.63 15.51 -5.09
C MET A 53 -8.29 15.38 -4.39
N LEU A 54 -7.71 16.51 -4.04
CA LEU A 54 -6.37 16.60 -3.47
C LEU A 54 -6.45 17.07 -2.02
N LYS A 55 -5.89 16.29 -1.11
CA LYS A 55 -5.74 16.68 0.29
C LYS A 55 -4.40 17.36 0.48
N SER A 56 -4.39 18.62 0.89
CA SER A 56 -3.15 19.33 1.22
C SER A 56 -2.56 18.79 2.52
N PHE A 57 -1.25 18.54 2.55
CA PHE A 57 -0.55 18.15 3.79
C PHE A 57 -0.43 19.31 4.78
N GLU A 58 -0.50 20.55 4.30
CA GLU A 58 -0.24 21.72 5.14
C GLU A 58 -1.49 22.22 5.84
N SER A 59 -2.58 22.33 5.07
CA SER A 59 -3.86 22.82 5.57
C SER A 59 -4.84 21.70 5.91
N GLY A 60 -4.55 20.46 5.52
CA GLY A 60 -5.47 19.33 5.67
C GLY A 60 -6.70 19.39 4.76
N ASN A 61 -6.89 20.51 4.03
CA ASN A 61 -8.07 20.75 3.22
C ASN A 61 -8.07 19.88 1.96
N VAL A 62 -9.25 19.34 1.64
CA VAL A 62 -9.49 18.58 0.41
C VAL A 62 -10.09 19.52 -0.62
N SER A 63 -9.45 19.64 -1.78
CA SER A 63 -9.88 20.55 -2.85
C SER A 63 -9.90 19.84 -4.20
N ALA A 64 -10.88 20.17 -5.03
CA ALA A 64 -10.99 19.65 -6.39
C ALA A 64 -10.04 20.42 -7.32
N ARG A 65 -9.24 19.72 -8.11
CA ARG A 65 -8.40 20.30 -9.15
C ARG A 65 -8.57 19.55 -10.47
N LYS A 66 -8.98 20.26 -11.51
CA LYS A 66 -9.11 19.74 -12.87
C LYS A 66 -7.79 19.92 -13.64
N MET A 67 -7.29 18.84 -14.24
CA MET A 67 -6.04 18.83 -15.00
C MET A 67 -6.21 18.09 -16.33
N GLY A 68 -5.39 18.42 -17.33
CA GLY A 68 -5.34 17.66 -18.58
C GLY A 68 -4.62 16.33 -18.39
N ALA A 69 -5.10 15.27 -19.04
CA ALA A 69 -4.56 13.91 -18.86
C ALA A 69 -3.05 13.78 -19.19
N GLU A 70 -2.56 14.56 -20.16
CA GLU A 70 -1.15 14.57 -20.59
C GLU A 70 -0.29 15.59 -19.82
N ARG A 71 -0.88 16.34 -18.86
CA ARG A 71 -0.11 17.29 -18.05
C ARG A 71 0.89 16.54 -17.18
N LEU A 72 2.11 17.05 -17.10
CA LEU A 72 3.15 16.50 -16.23
C LEU A 72 3.06 17.12 -14.84
N VAL A 73 3.08 16.28 -13.82
CA VAL A 73 3.17 16.64 -12.41
C VAL A 73 4.33 15.90 -11.77
N VAL A 74 4.93 16.49 -10.74
CA VAL A 74 5.97 15.80 -9.97
C VAL A 74 5.28 15.01 -8.89
N VAL A 75 5.49 13.69 -8.90
CA VAL A 75 5.01 12.81 -7.84
C VAL A 75 6.21 12.50 -6.97
N GLU A 76 6.08 12.73 -5.66
CA GLU A 76 7.01 12.15 -4.71
C GLU A 76 6.80 10.65 -4.82
N LYS A 77 7.79 9.94 -5.39
CA LYS A 77 7.83 8.50 -5.25
C LYS A 77 7.85 8.27 -3.75
N GLN A 78 6.71 7.84 -3.19
CA GLN A 78 6.73 7.13 -1.94
C GLN A 78 7.74 6.03 -2.20
N GLN A 79 8.91 6.10 -1.57
CA GLN A 79 9.75 4.93 -1.42
C GLN A 79 8.78 3.86 -0.97
N GLU A 80 8.62 2.80 -1.77
CA GLU A 80 7.83 1.64 -1.36
C GLU A 80 8.26 1.40 0.07
N LYS A 81 7.36 1.71 1.03
CA LYS A 81 7.72 1.65 2.44
C LYS A 81 8.26 0.25 2.58
N GLU A 82 9.55 0.13 2.90
CA GLU A 82 10.16 -1.18 3.04
C GLU A 82 9.19 -2.02 3.86
N PRO A 83 8.81 -3.23 3.40
CA PRO A 83 7.75 -3.95 4.05
C PRO A 83 8.10 -4.02 5.52
N LYS A 84 7.22 -3.48 6.38
CA LYS A 84 7.51 -3.28 7.80
C LYS A 84 7.83 -4.61 8.51
N ASN A 85 7.51 -5.74 7.86
CA ASN A 85 7.65 -7.08 8.39
C ASN A 85 8.46 -7.98 7.43
N GLU A 86 9.38 -8.77 8.00
CA GLU A 86 10.27 -9.71 7.30
C GLU A 86 9.48 -10.78 6.53
N VAL A 87 8.30 -11.18 7.03
CA VAL A 87 7.41 -12.15 6.40
C VAL A 87 6.91 -11.63 5.04
N GLU A 88 6.51 -10.37 4.95
CA GLU A 88 6.02 -9.77 3.70
C GLU A 88 7.15 -9.65 2.66
N LYS A 89 8.36 -9.29 3.11
CA LYS A 89 9.58 -9.26 2.27
C LYS A 89 9.84 -10.64 1.68
N ALA A 90 9.77 -11.68 2.50
CA ALA A 90 10.05 -13.04 2.06
C ALA A 90 8.99 -13.58 1.09
N ILE A 91 7.69 -13.30 1.33
CA ILE A 91 6.61 -13.70 0.40
C ILE A 91 6.76 -13.01 -0.96
N LYS A 92 7.15 -11.72 -0.97
CA LYS A 92 7.38 -10.96 -2.21
C LYS A 92 8.59 -11.46 -2.99
N ASN A 93 9.67 -11.82 -2.30
CA ASN A 93 10.92 -12.30 -2.90
C ASN A 93 10.96 -13.83 -3.11
N ARG A 94 9.83 -14.52 -2.95
CA ARG A 94 9.78 -15.98 -3.08
C ARG A 94 10.19 -16.45 -4.47
N LYS A 95 10.84 -17.62 -4.55
CA LYS A 95 11.10 -18.29 -5.82
C LYS A 95 9.83 -18.95 -6.30
N THR A 96 9.41 -18.63 -7.52
CA THR A 96 8.28 -19.32 -8.16
C THR A 96 8.74 -20.65 -8.70
N THR A 97 8.14 -21.74 -8.24
CA THR A 97 8.48 -23.10 -8.70
C THR A 97 7.32 -23.71 -9.49
N TYR A 98 7.57 -24.85 -10.13
CA TYR A 98 6.53 -25.64 -10.81
C TYR A 98 5.44 -26.15 -9.85
N ASN A 99 5.74 -26.23 -8.54
CA ASN A 99 4.82 -26.74 -7.52
C ASN A 99 3.66 -25.77 -7.20
N GLY A 100 3.72 -24.55 -7.73
CA GLY A 100 2.65 -23.57 -7.66
C GLY A 100 2.68 -22.70 -6.40
N ILE A 101 1.83 -21.67 -6.42
CA ILE A 101 1.87 -20.54 -5.47
C ILE A 101 1.69 -20.99 -4.01
N TYR A 102 0.83 -21.97 -3.75
CA TYR A 102 0.61 -22.48 -2.40
C TYR A 102 1.88 -23.11 -1.81
N SER A 103 2.58 -23.93 -2.59
CA SER A 103 3.83 -24.57 -2.16
C SER A 103 4.94 -23.54 -1.97
N ASP A 104 5.05 -22.58 -2.89
CA ASP A 104 6.06 -21.52 -2.83
C ASP A 104 5.88 -20.63 -1.60
N VAL A 105 4.64 -20.25 -1.28
CA VAL A 105 4.34 -19.46 -0.08
C VAL A 105 4.58 -20.29 1.18
N GLY A 106 4.11 -21.54 1.23
CA GLY A 106 4.33 -22.42 2.39
C GLY A 106 5.81 -22.58 2.72
N THR A 107 6.64 -22.89 1.72
CA THR A 107 8.10 -23.04 1.89
C THR A 107 8.77 -21.78 2.45
N VAL A 108 8.26 -20.60 2.10
CA VAL A 108 8.74 -19.34 2.65
C VAL A 108 8.33 -19.18 4.11
N LEU A 109 7.06 -19.46 4.42
CA LEU A 109 6.50 -19.32 5.76
C LEU A 109 7.16 -20.29 6.77
N ASP A 110 7.61 -21.46 6.33
CA ASP A 110 8.30 -22.45 7.16
C ASP A 110 9.61 -21.92 7.80
N ASN A 111 10.20 -20.85 7.25
CA ASN A 111 11.41 -20.23 7.81
C ASN A 111 11.12 -19.27 8.97
N PHE A 112 9.85 -19.02 9.31
CA PHE A 112 9.45 -18.08 10.34
C PHE A 112 8.90 -18.79 11.58
N THR A 113 9.10 -18.17 12.73
CA THR A 113 8.53 -18.64 14.00
C THR A 113 7.02 -18.41 14.04
N ALA A 114 6.32 -19.19 14.87
CA ALA A 114 4.88 -19.02 15.07
C ALA A 114 4.52 -17.60 15.55
N GLU A 115 5.33 -17.00 16.42
CA GLU A 115 5.14 -15.63 16.91
C GLU A 115 5.21 -14.61 15.76
N GLN A 116 6.22 -14.71 14.89
CA GLN A 116 6.36 -13.82 13.73
C GLN A 116 5.19 -13.94 12.76
N LEU A 117 4.66 -15.16 12.57
CA LEU A 117 3.49 -15.39 11.71
C LEU A 117 2.22 -14.82 12.33
N VAL A 118 2.04 -14.93 13.65
CA VAL A 118 0.91 -14.33 14.38
C VAL A 118 0.99 -12.81 14.30
N ASP A 119 2.16 -12.22 14.54
CA ASP A 119 2.37 -10.77 14.43
C ASP A 119 2.08 -10.26 13.02
N TYR A 120 2.48 -11.01 11.99
CA TYR A 120 2.14 -10.70 10.60
C TYR A 120 0.62 -10.76 10.39
N TYR A 121 -0.05 -11.81 10.86
CA TYR A 121 -1.49 -12.00 10.70
C TYR A 121 -2.31 -10.92 11.41
N ILE A 122 -1.90 -10.49 12.60
CA ILE A 122 -2.59 -9.45 13.38
C ILE A 122 -2.25 -8.06 12.83
N ASN A 123 -0.97 -7.69 12.78
CA ASN A 123 -0.57 -6.31 12.57
C ASN A 123 -0.52 -5.90 11.08
N VAL A 124 -0.32 -6.87 10.18
CA VAL A 124 -0.25 -6.60 8.73
C VAL A 124 -1.58 -6.92 8.05
N LEU A 125 -2.17 -8.07 8.33
CA LEU A 125 -3.44 -8.47 7.73
C LEU A 125 -4.68 -7.95 8.49
N GLY A 126 -4.51 -7.41 9.69
CA GLY A 126 -5.63 -6.89 10.50
C GLY A 126 -6.59 -7.98 10.97
N CYS A 127 -6.15 -9.23 11.03
CA CYS A 127 -6.99 -10.40 11.25
C CYS A 127 -6.98 -10.89 12.72
N GLU A 128 -6.99 -9.96 13.67
CA GLU A 128 -7.00 -10.31 15.10
C GLU A 128 -8.26 -11.08 15.52
N SER A 129 -9.45 -10.59 15.14
CA SER A 129 -10.72 -11.18 15.58
C SER A 129 -10.91 -12.64 15.12
N PRO A 130 -10.64 -13.00 13.85
CA PRO A 130 -10.70 -14.39 13.40
C PRO A 130 -9.71 -15.31 14.12
N LEU A 131 -8.47 -14.83 14.36
CA LEU A 131 -7.45 -15.61 15.05
C LEU A 131 -7.87 -15.89 16.49
N ARG A 132 -8.36 -14.86 17.19
CA ARG A 132 -8.87 -14.98 18.55
C ARG A 132 -10.00 -16.02 18.63
N TYR A 133 -10.98 -15.92 17.74
CA TYR A 133 -12.10 -16.87 17.71
C TYR A 133 -11.60 -18.31 17.53
N TYR A 134 -10.66 -18.53 16.60
CA TYR A 134 -10.08 -19.86 16.38
C TYR A 134 -9.40 -20.41 17.64
N LEU A 135 -8.58 -19.59 18.32
CA LEU A 135 -7.89 -19.99 19.55
C LEU A 135 -8.88 -20.33 20.67
N GLU A 136 -9.90 -19.50 20.87
CA GLU A 136 -10.95 -19.74 21.87
C GLU A 136 -11.63 -21.11 21.64
N GLN A 137 -11.96 -21.45 20.39
CA GLN A 137 -12.56 -22.75 20.07
C GLN A 137 -11.63 -23.93 20.40
N GLN A 138 -10.33 -23.83 20.08
CA GLN A 138 -9.37 -24.89 20.38
C GLN A 138 -9.17 -25.08 21.88
N ILE A 139 -9.12 -23.99 22.65
CA ILE A 139 -9.00 -24.03 24.12
C ILE A 139 -10.23 -24.70 24.74
N ILE A 140 -11.44 -24.27 24.35
CA ILE A 140 -12.69 -24.85 24.84
C ILE A 140 -12.75 -26.35 24.55
N ALA A 141 -12.43 -26.77 23.33
CA ALA A 141 -12.41 -28.17 22.95
C ALA A 141 -11.41 -28.98 23.81
N GLY A 142 -10.23 -28.42 24.05
CA GLY A 142 -9.21 -29.01 24.91
C GLY A 142 -9.69 -29.21 26.35
N GLU A 143 -10.32 -28.20 26.95
CA GLU A 143 -10.85 -28.29 28.32
C GLU A 143 -11.99 -29.31 28.45
N ILE A 144 -12.92 -29.34 27.48
CA ILE A 144 -13.98 -30.36 27.45
C ILE A 144 -13.38 -31.76 27.36
N SER A 145 -12.33 -31.96 26.55
CA SER A 145 -11.69 -33.26 26.41
C SER A 145 -11.06 -33.73 27.71
N LYS A 146 -10.52 -32.83 28.54
CA LYS A 146 -9.99 -33.19 29.87
C LYS A 146 -11.12 -33.67 30.77
N LEU A 147 -12.25 -32.96 30.80
CA LEU A 147 -13.41 -33.30 31.64
C LEU A 147 -14.10 -34.60 31.25
N LYS A 148 -14.04 -35.01 29.98
CA LYS A 148 -14.60 -36.29 29.49
C LYS A 148 -13.72 -37.51 29.76
N ASN A 149 -12.43 -37.29 30.02
CA ASN A 149 -11.46 -38.35 30.30
C ASN A 149 -11.25 -38.58 31.82
N TYR A 150 -12.10 -37.99 32.66
CA TYR A 150 -12.25 -38.28 34.09
C TYR A 150 -13.55 -39.02 34.38
#